data_AF-A0A0S4J142-F1
#
_entry.id   AF-A0A0S4J142-F1
#
_cell.length_a   1.000
_cell.length_b   1.000
_cell.length_c   1.000
_cell.angle_alpha   90.00
_cell.angle_beta   90.00
_cell.angle_gamma   90.00
#
_symmetry.space_group_name_H-M   'P 1'
#
loop_
_entity.id
_entity.type
_entity.pdbx_description
1 polymer ?
#
loop_
_entity_poly.entity_id
_entity_poly.type
_entity_poly.pdbx_seq_one_letter_code
_entity_poly.pdbx_strand_id
1 'polypeptide(L)'
;GVYISHTIESILVNNDGKQLLCEIFYLYGVMLLLLDYKIGGKVREHLIVSYIRYKGAGEQHTVEITSMCRATGYVLDKPLPESYPVQYFNRVPVDKEMIGMLIGRIRSDDIYQMSYNYPAPEHRSTALSIQAQSLYILLFFRPEILREERPVMREIVDKHFADNWVINYYMGFTVDLVVAWGSFKAASAAIQGTIAVENVAYYQKRMRASVKTLNKEIAGYLREGVLTEQYVLDNIHSLMLPKIREANVVLRWFMLHMTRGPALRRVAEPFKKSYEVVETDINADEILTLLLQTAQLEFSLKAMFVQFLKEKPAKWEKAKQLGSTKMQKLSTYFSGDDVLSDNVRVAQLESWFSDISERITSLEYNDSTSASRKIQKLMKALENVQEFHQIDSNLQVVQFIQDTRQLLRQMIRYINIEYKVLITIGTVGDLSYAWELMSSFGCFVPEIQNKIKRNPHLAIQMRSAFVKLASMLELPCSRIDQAAQNGDA
;
A
#
# COMPACT_ATOMS: atom_id res chain seq x y z
N GLY A 1 -17.75 31.52 -11.15
CA GLY A 1 -16.69 30.99 -10.29
C GLY A 1 -15.34 31.42 -10.83
N VAL A 2 -14.38 31.70 -9.95
CA VAL A 2 -13.08 32.39 -10.18
C VAL A 2 -12.04 31.51 -10.91
N TYR A 3 -12.46 30.73 -11.91
CA TYR A 3 -11.55 29.96 -12.78
C TYR A 3 -12.08 29.97 -14.22
N ILE A 4 -11.98 31.12 -14.89
CA ILE A 4 -12.50 31.31 -16.25
C ILE A 4 -11.70 30.48 -17.30
N SER A 5 -10.53 29.94 -16.94
CA SER A 5 -9.63 29.21 -17.84
C SER A 5 -9.71 27.67 -17.76
N HIS A 6 -10.48 27.08 -16.83
CA HIS A 6 -10.51 25.62 -16.65
C HIS A 6 -11.90 25.04 -16.87
N THR A 7 -11.99 24.06 -17.77
CA THR A 7 -13.19 23.23 -17.97
C THR A 7 -13.07 21.97 -17.11
N ILE A 8 -14.20 21.29 -16.86
CA ILE A 8 -14.19 19.99 -16.17
C ILE A 8 -13.28 19.00 -16.93
N GLU A 9 -13.33 19.03 -18.26
CA GLU A 9 -12.49 18.19 -19.11
C GLU A 9 -11.00 18.45 -18.89
N SER A 10 -10.57 19.72 -18.80
CA SER A 10 -9.15 20.04 -18.57
C SER A 10 -8.68 19.64 -17.17
N ILE A 11 -9.56 19.73 -16.16
CA ILE A 11 -9.30 19.23 -14.81
C ILE A 11 -9.15 17.70 -14.81
N LEU A 12 -9.99 16.98 -15.56
CA LEU A 12 -9.96 15.52 -15.63
C LEU A 12 -8.76 14.94 -16.40
N VAL A 13 -8.08 15.75 -17.22
CA VAL A 13 -6.81 15.38 -17.86
C VAL A 13 -5.66 15.46 -16.85
N ASN A 14 -5.73 16.38 -15.89
CA ASN A 14 -4.74 16.51 -14.83
C ASN A 14 -4.91 15.38 -13.80
N ASN A 15 -3.80 14.75 -13.37
CA ASN A 15 -3.84 13.64 -12.44
C ASN A 15 -4.36 14.02 -11.04
N ASP A 16 -3.94 15.17 -10.52
CA ASP A 16 -4.38 15.67 -9.22
C ASP A 16 -5.83 16.16 -9.32
N GLY A 17 -6.17 16.81 -10.44
CA GLY A 17 -7.54 17.26 -10.72
C GLY A 17 -8.56 16.13 -10.69
N LYS A 18 -8.29 15.03 -11.41
CA LYS A 18 -9.19 13.86 -11.40
C LYS A 18 -9.24 13.13 -10.05
N GLN A 19 -8.14 13.11 -9.30
CA GLN A 19 -8.13 12.54 -7.93
C GLN A 19 -8.98 13.37 -6.98
N LEU A 20 -8.73 14.68 -6.89
CA LEU A 20 -9.42 15.57 -5.96
C LEU A 20 -10.91 15.67 -6.28
N LEU A 21 -11.27 15.79 -7.56
CA LEU A 21 -12.67 15.85 -7.97
C LEU A 21 -13.41 14.55 -7.63
N CYS A 22 -12.76 13.40 -7.80
CA CYS A 22 -13.29 12.11 -7.37
C CYS A 22 -13.49 12.05 -5.84
N GLU A 23 -12.48 12.46 -5.08
CA GLU A 23 -12.49 12.45 -3.61
C GLU A 23 -13.59 13.34 -3.02
N ILE A 24 -13.89 14.50 -3.62
CA ILE A 24 -14.96 15.40 -3.17
C ILE A 24 -16.31 14.68 -3.16
N PHE A 25 -16.72 14.11 -4.29
CA PHE A 25 -18.03 13.44 -4.39
C PHE A 25 -18.07 12.12 -3.62
N TYR A 26 -16.96 11.40 -3.60
CA TYR A 26 -16.79 10.22 -2.76
C TYR A 26 -17.03 10.56 -1.28
N LEU A 27 -16.32 11.55 -0.73
CA LEU A 27 -16.47 11.95 0.67
C LEU A 27 -17.88 12.47 0.95
N TYR A 28 -18.51 13.18 0.01
CA TYR A 28 -19.89 13.63 0.17
C TYR A 28 -20.86 12.46 0.31
N GLY A 29 -20.76 11.44 -0.54
CA GLY A 29 -21.59 10.24 -0.44
C GLY A 29 -21.27 9.41 0.81
N VAL A 30 -20.00 9.33 1.23
CA VAL A 30 -19.59 8.72 2.50
C VAL A 30 -20.28 9.41 3.68
N MET A 31 -20.28 10.74 3.72
CA MET A 31 -20.92 11.51 4.79
C MET A 31 -22.41 11.17 4.89
N LEU A 32 -23.13 11.02 3.77
CA LEU A 32 -24.53 10.59 3.77
C LEU A 32 -24.69 9.19 4.38
N LEU A 33 -23.93 8.22 3.89
CA LEU A 33 -24.02 6.84 4.38
C LEU A 33 -23.69 6.72 5.87
N LEU A 34 -22.64 7.40 6.32
CA LEU A 34 -22.24 7.40 7.73
C LEU A 34 -23.24 8.14 8.61
N LEU A 35 -23.89 9.19 8.11
CA LEU A 35 -24.93 9.87 8.84
C LEU A 35 -26.14 8.93 9.08
N ASP A 36 -26.52 8.13 8.09
CA ASP A 36 -27.53 7.06 8.24
C ASP A 36 -27.10 5.93 9.18
N TYR A 37 -25.85 5.51 9.07
CA TYR A 37 -25.31 4.42 9.88
C TYR A 37 -25.15 4.80 11.36
N LYS A 38 -24.59 5.97 11.65
CA LYS A 38 -24.26 6.41 13.02
C LYS A 38 -25.42 7.12 13.72
N ILE A 39 -26.25 7.88 12.99
CA ILE A 39 -27.34 8.66 13.58
C ILE A 39 -28.63 8.30 12.87
N GLY A 40 -29.38 7.34 13.41
CA GLY A 40 -30.62 6.87 12.79
C GLY A 40 -31.62 7.99 12.50
N GLY A 41 -32.43 7.82 11.45
CA GLY A 41 -33.31 8.87 10.93
C GLY A 41 -34.21 9.56 11.98
N LYS A 42 -34.85 8.78 12.86
CA LYS A 42 -35.68 9.33 13.96
C LYS A 42 -34.87 10.22 14.90
N VAL A 43 -33.64 9.83 15.21
CA VAL A 43 -32.76 10.60 16.10
C VAL A 43 -32.38 11.92 15.44
N ARG A 44 -32.05 11.91 14.14
CA ARG A 44 -31.74 13.15 13.40
C ARG A 44 -32.92 14.11 13.36
N GLU A 45 -34.11 13.60 13.07
CA GLU A 45 -35.33 14.40 13.05
C GLU A 45 -35.60 15.02 14.43
N HIS A 46 -35.46 14.26 15.52
CA HIS A 46 -35.59 14.79 16.88
C HIS A 46 -34.54 15.85 17.22
N LEU A 47 -33.28 15.64 16.83
CA LEU A 47 -32.19 16.61 17.04
C LEU A 47 -32.50 17.93 16.33
N ILE A 48 -32.97 17.87 15.08
CA ILE A 48 -33.34 19.05 14.31
C ILE A 48 -34.53 19.77 14.93
N VAL A 49 -35.60 19.04 15.30
CA VAL A 49 -36.76 19.65 15.97
C VAL A 49 -36.36 20.30 17.29
N SER A 50 -35.50 19.64 18.08
CA SER A 50 -34.98 20.20 19.33
C SER A 50 -34.18 21.49 19.08
N TYR A 51 -33.32 21.49 18.06
CA TYR A 51 -32.50 22.63 17.69
C TYR A 51 -33.36 23.82 17.22
N ILE A 52 -34.32 23.57 16.32
CA ILE A 52 -35.26 24.60 15.83
C ILE A 52 -36.09 25.18 16.98
N ARG A 53 -36.54 24.36 17.94
CA ARG A 53 -37.27 24.84 19.13
C ARG A 53 -36.40 25.69 20.04
N TYR A 54 -35.11 25.38 20.14
CA TYR A 54 -34.15 26.12 20.99
C TYR A 54 -33.71 27.45 20.35
N LYS A 55 -33.33 27.44 19.07
CA LYS A 55 -32.82 28.61 18.34
C LYS A 55 -33.90 29.48 17.70
N GLY A 56 -35.07 28.91 17.42
CA GLY A 56 -36.13 29.53 16.61
C GLY A 56 -36.00 29.17 15.13
N ALA A 57 -37.11 29.23 14.38
CA ALA A 57 -37.20 28.79 12.97
C ALA A 57 -36.57 29.77 11.95
N GLY A 58 -35.79 30.76 12.39
CA GLY A 58 -35.28 31.86 11.55
C GLY A 58 -33.90 31.63 10.95
N GLU A 59 -33.29 30.45 11.14
CA GLU A 59 -31.93 30.18 10.71
C GLU A 59 -31.87 29.81 9.22
N GLN A 60 -30.88 30.38 8.52
CA GLN A 60 -30.61 30.09 7.12
C GLN A 60 -30.32 28.59 6.95
N HIS A 61 -30.84 27.99 5.87
CA HIS A 61 -30.71 26.56 5.53
C HIS A 61 -31.50 25.54 6.36
N THR A 62 -32.39 25.97 7.27
CA THR A 62 -33.18 25.05 8.10
C THR A 62 -33.97 24.03 7.27
N VAL A 63 -34.55 24.47 6.15
CA VAL A 63 -35.37 23.60 5.27
C VAL A 63 -34.49 22.58 4.55
N GLU A 64 -33.35 23.00 4.01
CA GLU A 64 -32.39 22.14 3.32
C GLU A 64 -31.83 21.08 4.28
N ILE A 65 -31.42 21.48 5.49
CA ILE A 65 -30.91 20.57 6.52
C ILE A 65 -31.99 19.57 6.94
N THR A 66 -33.23 20.03 7.13
CA THR A 66 -34.35 19.15 7.48
C THR A 66 -34.64 18.14 6.36
N SER A 67 -34.62 18.59 5.11
CA SER A 67 -34.80 17.73 3.93
C SER A 67 -33.69 16.67 3.86
N MET A 68 -32.43 17.10 4.01
CA MET A 68 -31.27 16.23 3.99
C MET A 68 -31.33 15.16 5.07
N CYS A 69 -31.66 15.53 6.30
CA CYS A 69 -31.63 14.66 7.46
C CYS A 69 -32.87 13.78 7.67
N ARG A 70 -33.93 13.98 6.87
CA ARG A 70 -35.17 13.17 6.94
C ARG A 70 -34.87 11.67 6.92
N ALA A 71 -35.66 10.89 7.63
CA ALA A 71 -35.51 9.45 7.66
C ALA A 71 -35.52 8.84 6.24
N THR A 72 -34.66 7.87 6.01
CA THR A 72 -34.48 7.18 4.73
C THR A 72 -35.14 5.80 4.72
N GLY A 73 -35.69 5.37 5.87
CA GLY A 73 -36.14 4.00 6.09
C GLY A 73 -35.00 3.03 6.44
N TYR A 74 -33.74 3.47 6.33
CA TYR A 74 -32.59 2.69 6.78
C TYR A 74 -32.64 2.47 8.29
N VAL A 75 -32.48 1.22 8.70
CA VAL A 75 -32.36 0.83 10.10
C VAL A 75 -31.25 -0.20 10.19
N LEU A 76 -30.31 0.02 11.11
CA LEU A 76 -29.24 -0.91 11.38
C LEU A 76 -29.81 -2.31 11.66
N ASP A 77 -29.14 -3.32 11.13
CA ASP A 77 -29.50 -4.73 11.26
C ASP A 77 -30.83 -5.19 10.63
N LYS A 78 -31.47 -4.35 9.82
CA LYS A 78 -32.66 -4.71 9.04
C LYS A 78 -32.36 -4.77 7.54
N PRO A 79 -33.19 -5.48 6.75
CA PRO A 79 -33.09 -5.45 5.29
C PRO A 79 -33.10 -4.00 4.78
N LEU A 80 -32.24 -3.74 3.79
CA LEU A 80 -32.17 -2.42 3.16
C LEU A 80 -33.50 -2.08 2.48
N PRO A 81 -33.97 -0.83 2.56
CA PRO A 81 -35.08 -0.37 1.74
C PRO A 81 -34.79 -0.55 0.25
N GLU A 82 -35.84 -0.72 -0.55
CA GLU A 82 -35.70 -0.89 -2.00
C GLU A 82 -34.95 0.30 -2.64
N SER A 83 -33.95 0.01 -3.47
CA SER A 83 -33.10 1.03 -4.12
C SER A 83 -32.37 1.98 -3.16
N TYR A 84 -32.25 1.66 -1.87
CA TYR A 84 -31.40 2.41 -0.96
C TYR A 84 -29.93 2.37 -1.43
N PRO A 85 -29.16 3.47 -1.37
CA PRO A 85 -29.45 4.80 -0.82
C PRO A 85 -29.87 5.86 -1.87
N VAL A 86 -30.36 5.49 -3.06
CA VAL A 86 -30.51 6.41 -4.21
C VAL A 86 -31.37 7.63 -3.90
N GLN A 87 -32.52 7.45 -3.23
CA GLN A 87 -33.37 8.58 -2.86
C GLN A 87 -32.67 9.55 -1.90
N TYR A 88 -31.76 9.05 -1.08
CA TYR A 88 -30.99 9.88 -0.16
C TYR A 88 -29.90 10.65 -0.91
N PHE A 89 -29.17 9.99 -1.81
CA PHE A 89 -28.15 10.62 -2.64
C PHE A 89 -28.74 11.70 -3.56
N ASN A 90 -29.96 11.50 -4.07
CA ASN A 90 -30.69 12.49 -4.86
C ASN A 90 -31.06 13.78 -4.09
N ARG A 91 -30.93 13.80 -2.75
CA ARG A 91 -31.13 15.04 -1.97
C ARG A 91 -29.99 16.03 -2.16
N VAL A 92 -28.87 15.58 -2.72
CA VAL A 92 -27.73 16.41 -3.04
C VAL A 92 -27.81 16.82 -4.51
N PRO A 93 -27.79 18.12 -4.83
CA PRO A 93 -27.73 18.58 -6.21
C PRO A 93 -26.32 18.37 -6.76
N VAL A 94 -26.11 17.27 -7.46
CA VAL A 94 -24.85 16.94 -8.13
C VAL A 94 -25.07 16.86 -9.64
N ASP A 95 -24.14 17.41 -10.41
CA ASP A 95 -24.13 17.24 -11.86
C ASP A 95 -23.85 15.77 -12.24
N LYS A 96 -24.89 15.12 -12.75
CA LYS A 96 -24.83 13.73 -13.19
C LYS A 96 -23.85 13.52 -14.34
N GLU A 97 -23.68 14.48 -15.25
CA GLU A 97 -22.75 14.34 -16.37
C GLU A 97 -21.31 14.31 -15.87
N MET A 98 -20.97 15.22 -14.96
CA MET A 98 -19.68 15.22 -14.26
C MET A 98 -19.39 13.89 -13.56
N ILE A 99 -20.37 13.33 -12.81
CA ILE A 99 -20.19 12.02 -12.17
C ILE A 99 -19.99 10.91 -13.20
N GLY A 100 -20.71 10.96 -14.33
CA GLY A 100 -20.52 10.02 -15.43
C GLY A 100 -19.10 10.06 -16.00
N MET A 101 -18.54 11.26 -16.19
CA MET A 101 -17.16 11.44 -16.64
C MET A 101 -16.14 10.88 -15.63
N LEU A 102 -16.35 11.12 -14.32
CA LEU A 102 -15.50 10.57 -13.26
C LEU A 102 -15.52 9.04 -13.23
N ILE A 103 -16.71 8.44 -13.31
CA ILE A 103 -16.87 6.99 -13.39
C ILE A 103 -16.14 6.44 -14.62
N GLY A 104 -16.28 7.12 -15.77
CA GLY A 104 -15.54 6.78 -16.99
C GLY A 104 -14.01 6.82 -16.80
N ARG A 105 -13.49 7.83 -16.10
CA ARG A 105 -12.05 7.91 -15.79
C ARG A 105 -11.58 6.80 -14.86
N ILE A 106 -12.33 6.46 -13.82
CA ILE A 106 -12.00 5.34 -12.92
C ILE A 106 -11.99 4.00 -13.67
N ARG A 107 -12.92 3.84 -14.62
CA ARG A 107 -13.00 2.65 -15.47
C ARG A 107 -11.82 2.53 -16.43
N SER A 108 -11.34 3.63 -17.00
CA SER A 108 -10.25 3.61 -17.98
C SER A 108 -8.86 3.64 -17.33
N ASP A 109 -8.68 4.37 -16.24
CA ASP A 109 -7.37 4.69 -15.66
C ASP A 109 -7.17 4.04 -14.27
N ASP A 110 -5.93 4.06 -13.78
CA ASP A 110 -5.60 3.96 -12.35
C ASP A 110 -5.35 5.38 -11.84
N ILE A 111 -6.41 6.05 -11.37
CA ILE A 111 -6.34 7.47 -11.03
C ILE A 111 -5.48 7.73 -9.80
N TYR A 112 -5.27 6.74 -8.94
CA TYR A 112 -4.43 6.84 -7.73
C TYR A 112 -3.01 6.30 -7.94
N GLN A 113 -2.69 5.80 -9.14
CA GLN A 113 -1.37 5.26 -9.51
C GLN A 113 -0.85 4.15 -8.57
N MET A 114 -1.78 3.38 -8.00
CA MET A 114 -1.47 2.37 -6.99
C MET A 114 -0.86 1.11 -7.61
N SER A 115 -1.14 0.81 -8.88
CA SER A 115 -0.69 -0.38 -9.60
C SER A 115 0.83 -0.50 -9.64
N TYR A 116 1.56 0.62 -9.60
CA TYR A 116 3.03 0.60 -9.51
C TYR A 116 3.53 -0.16 -8.27
N ASN A 117 2.80 -0.10 -7.16
CA ASN A 117 3.14 -0.78 -5.91
C ASN A 117 2.71 -2.26 -5.91
N TYR A 118 1.99 -2.73 -6.91
CA TYR A 118 1.45 -4.08 -7.05
C TYR A 118 1.74 -4.65 -8.44
N PRO A 119 3.00 -5.04 -8.72
CA PRO A 119 3.39 -5.49 -10.06
C PRO A 119 2.78 -6.84 -10.47
N ALA A 120 2.30 -7.64 -9.51
CA ALA A 120 1.68 -8.93 -9.79
C ALA A 120 0.23 -8.73 -10.27
N PRO A 121 -0.17 -9.29 -11.43
CA PRO A 121 -1.54 -9.17 -11.95
C PRO A 121 -2.61 -9.65 -10.97
N GLU A 122 -2.26 -10.65 -10.15
CA GLU A 122 -3.13 -11.24 -9.13
C GLU A 122 -3.54 -10.25 -8.03
N HIS A 123 -2.81 -9.15 -7.89
CA HIS A 123 -3.04 -8.12 -6.86
C HIS A 123 -3.96 -7.00 -7.34
N ARG A 124 -4.46 -7.07 -8.59
CA ARG A 124 -5.22 -6.00 -9.25
C ARG A 124 -6.34 -5.41 -8.38
N SER A 125 -7.21 -6.23 -7.82
CA SER A 125 -8.35 -5.72 -7.03
C SER A 125 -7.92 -4.99 -5.75
N THR A 126 -6.79 -5.41 -5.16
CA THR A 126 -6.22 -4.70 -4.00
C THR A 126 -5.55 -3.39 -4.45
N ALA A 127 -4.82 -3.42 -5.57
CA ALA A 127 -4.20 -2.22 -6.15
C ALA A 127 -5.24 -1.15 -6.49
N LEU A 128 -6.35 -1.54 -7.11
CA LEU A 128 -7.44 -0.65 -7.49
C LEU A 128 -8.46 -0.41 -6.36
N SER A 129 -8.17 -0.88 -5.13
CA SER A 129 -9.16 -0.88 -4.06
C SER A 129 -9.65 0.52 -3.72
N ILE A 130 -8.78 1.53 -3.64
CA ILE A 130 -9.15 2.93 -3.34
C ILE A 130 -10.17 3.45 -4.36
N GLN A 131 -9.87 3.33 -5.66
CA GLN A 131 -10.82 3.75 -6.69
C GLN A 131 -12.08 2.89 -6.76
N ALA A 132 -12.02 1.63 -6.33
CA ALA A 132 -13.20 0.79 -6.18
C ALA A 132 -14.13 1.32 -5.05
N GLN A 133 -13.57 1.84 -3.94
CA GLN A 133 -14.36 2.49 -2.88
C GLN A 133 -15.07 3.72 -3.42
N SER A 134 -14.35 4.59 -4.13
CA SER A 134 -14.92 5.77 -4.77
C SER A 134 -16.01 5.38 -5.75
N LEU A 135 -15.77 4.37 -6.59
CA LEU A 135 -16.72 3.88 -7.58
C LEU A 135 -18.02 3.38 -6.93
N TYR A 136 -17.93 2.60 -5.85
CA TYR A 136 -19.10 2.14 -5.09
C TYR A 136 -20.00 3.32 -4.67
N ILE A 137 -19.42 4.40 -4.17
CA ILE A 137 -20.17 5.59 -3.74
C ILE A 137 -20.71 6.37 -4.94
N LEU A 138 -19.89 6.62 -5.96
CA LEU A 138 -20.26 7.42 -7.13
C LEU A 138 -21.42 6.80 -7.92
N LEU A 139 -21.52 5.47 -7.95
CA LEU A 139 -22.61 4.76 -8.61
C LEU A 139 -24.00 5.12 -8.05
N PHE A 140 -24.10 5.56 -6.79
CA PHE A 140 -25.39 5.99 -6.23
C PHE A 140 -25.82 7.39 -6.66
N PHE A 141 -24.89 8.24 -7.12
CA PHE A 141 -25.21 9.51 -7.79
C PHE A 141 -25.63 9.30 -9.26
N ARG A 142 -25.27 8.14 -9.85
CA ARG A 142 -25.65 7.71 -11.21
C ARG A 142 -26.33 6.32 -11.21
N PRO A 143 -27.51 6.21 -10.58
CA PRO A 143 -28.18 4.93 -10.35
C PRO A 143 -28.63 4.22 -11.63
N GLU A 144 -28.70 4.93 -12.76
CA GLU A 144 -29.02 4.36 -14.07
C GLU A 144 -28.03 3.24 -14.44
N ILE A 145 -26.75 3.41 -14.08
CA ILE A 145 -25.70 2.40 -14.28
C ILE A 145 -26.01 1.12 -13.49
N LEU A 146 -26.37 1.27 -12.21
CA LEU A 146 -26.71 0.15 -11.32
C LEU A 146 -27.97 -0.61 -11.79
N ARG A 147 -28.94 0.09 -12.39
CA ARG A 147 -30.24 -0.46 -12.76
C ARG A 147 -30.24 -1.09 -14.15
N GLU A 148 -29.66 -0.41 -15.14
CA GLU A 148 -29.92 -0.66 -16.56
C GLU A 148 -28.65 -1.02 -17.35
N GLU A 149 -27.51 -0.39 -17.06
CA GLU A 149 -26.29 -0.52 -17.88
C GLU A 149 -25.48 -1.79 -17.57
N ARG A 150 -26.02 -2.97 -17.95
CA ARG A 150 -25.38 -4.27 -17.70
C ARG A 150 -23.94 -4.40 -18.21
N PRO A 151 -23.59 -3.96 -19.43
CA PRO A 151 -22.21 -4.08 -19.92
C PRO A 151 -21.23 -3.28 -19.07
N VAL A 152 -21.62 -2.07 -18.67
CA VAL A 152 -20.80 -1.19 -17.82
C VAL A 152 -20.62 -1.79 -16.43
N MET A 153 -21.69 -2.28 -15.81
CA MET A 153 -21.58 -2.93 -14.49
C MET A 153 -20.73 -4.21 -14.53
N ARG A 154 -20.80 -4.99 -15.62
CA ARG A 154 -19.93 -6.16 -15.79
C ARG A 154 -18.46 -5.76 -15.83
N GLU A 155 -18.11 -4.78 -16.66
CA GLU A 155 -16.74 -4.27 -16.75
C GLU A 155 -16.23 -3.74 -15.39
N ILE A 156 -17.08 -3.00 -14.67
CA ILE A 156 -16.79 -2.51 -13.32
C ILE A 156 -16.47 -3.67 -12.37
N VAL A 157 -17.32 -4.70 -12.34
CA VAL A 157 -17.13 -5.86 -11.45
C VAL A 157 -15.89 -6.64 -11.84
N ASP A 158 -15.70 -6.96 -13.11
CA ASP A 158 -14.55 -7.72 -13.59
C ASP A 158 -13.23 -7.00 -13.31
N LYS A 159 -13.20 -5.66 -13.42
CA LYS A 159 -11.99 -4.87 -13.17
C LYS A 159 -11.70 -4.69 -11.68
N HIS A 160 -12.70 -4.33 -10.87
CA HIS A 160 -12.51 -3.84 -9.49
C HIS A 160 -12.93 -4.82 -8.39
N PHE A 161 -13.84 -5.74 -8.69
CA PHE A 161 -14.52 -6.57 -7.69
C PHE A 161 -14.52 -8.07 -8.08
N ALA A 162 -13.55 -8.53 -8.87
CA ALA A 162 -13.49 -9.90 -9.38
C ALA A 162 -13.37 -10.97 -8.27
N ASP A 163 -12.71 -10.61 -7.17
CA ASP A 163 -12.43 -11.47 -6.02
C ASP A 163 -12.84 -10.84 -4.68
N ASN A 164 -13.43 -9.65 -4.70
CA ASN A 164 -13.86 -8.91 -3.51
C ASN A 164 -15.34 -8.53 -3.63
N TRP A 165 -16.19 -9.12 -2.80
CA TRP A 165 -17.60 -8.73 -2.68
C TRP A 165 -17.91 -8.07 -1.33
N VAL A 166 -17.02 -8.19 -0.35
CA VAL A 166 -17.01 -7.34 0.84
C VAL A 166 -15.89 -6.34 0.70
N ILE A 167 -16.24 -5.06 0.72
CA ILE A 167 -15.26 -3.97 0.56
C ILE A 167 -15.29 -3.04 1.76
N ASN A 168 -14.16 -2.40 2.02
CA ASN A 168 -14.13 -1.19 2.83
C ASN A 168 -14.49 0.01 1.94
N TYR A 169 -15.44 0.83 2.37
CA TYR A 169 -15.84 2.04 1.62
C TYR A 169 -15.41 3.34 2.29
N TYR A 170 -14.95 3.33 3.55
CA TYR A 170 -14.32 4.46 4.24
C TYR A 170 -13.78 3.99 5.60
N MET A 171 -12.59 4.38 6.06
CA MET A 171 -12.09 4.23 7.45
C MET A 171 -12.55 2.99 8.25
N GLY A 172 -12.37 1.79 7.70
CA GLY A 172 -12.82 0.54 8.32
C GLY A 172 -14.30 0.19 8.18
N PHE A 173 -15.16 1.12 7.76
CA PHE A 173 -16.55 0.83 7.39
C PHE A 173 -16.59 -0.08 6.18
N THR A 174 -17.33 -1.19 6.32
CA THR A 174 -17.43 -2.22 5.28
C THR A 174 -18.84 -2.36 4.77
N VAL A 175 -18.95 -2.85 3.53
CA VAL A 175 -20.22 -3.17 2.91
C VAL A 175 -20.11 -4.48 2.14
N ASP A 176 -21.20 -5.24 2.19
CA ASP A 176 -21.39 -6.41 1.35
C ASP A 176 -22.12 -5.99 0.07
N LEU A 177 -21.43 -6.08 -1.07
CA LEU A 177 -21.95 -5.65 -2.36
C LEU A 177 -23.14 -6.49 -2.83
N VAL A 178 -23.21 -7.75 -2.44
CA VAL A 178 -24.34 -8.63 -2.80
C VAL A 178 -25.63 -8.15 -2.14
N VAL A 179 -25.50 -7.60 -0.92
CA VAL A 179 -26.62 -6.99 -0.18
C VAL A 179 -26.91 -5.59 -0.71
N ALA A 180 -25.90 -4.73 -0.81
CA ALA A 180 -26.06 -3.33 -1.21
C ALA A 180 -26.57 -3.18 -2.66
N TRP A 181 -26.17 -4.09 -3.56
CA TRP A 181 -26.63 -4.09 -4.94
C TRP A 181 -27.85 -4.98 -5.20
N GLY A 182 -28.40 -5.64 -4.18
CA GLY A 182 -29.46 -6.64 -4.34
C GLY A 182 -30.70 -6.14 -5.09
N SER A 183 -31.10 -4.88 -4.86
CA SER A 183 -32.27 -4.27 -5.53
C SER A 183 -31.97 -3.70 -6.93
N PHE A 184 -30.72 -3.79 -7.41
CA PHE A 184 -30.28 -3.17 -8.65
C PHE A 184 -29.97 -4.23 -9.69
N LYS A 185 -30.82 -4.34 -10.73
CA LYS A 185 -30.78 -5.47 -11.67
C LYS A 185 -29.44 -5.64 -12.38
N ALA A 186 -28.83 -4.58 -12.90
CA ALA A 186 -27.56 -4.67 -13.61
C ALA A 186 -26.40 -5.00 -12.66
N ALA A 187 -26.34 -4.35 -11.51
CA ALA A 187 -25.30 -4.56 -10.51
C ALA A 187 -25.39 -5.94 -9.83
N SER A 188 -26.59 -6.35 -9.42
CA SER A 188 -26.85 -7.67 -8.84
C SER A 188 -26.48 -8.80 -9.79
N ALA A 189 -26.77 -8.65 -11.09
CA ALA A 189 -26.38 -9.63 -12.11
C ALA A 189 -24.85 -9.68 -12.34
N ALA A 190 -24.17 -8.53 -12.28
CA ALA A 190 -22.72 -8.47 -12.48
C ALA A 190 -21.94 -9.14 -11.33
N ILE A 191 -22.33 -8.92 -10.07
CA ILE A 191 -21.61 -9.45 -8.90
C ILE A 191 -21.79 -10.95 -8.67
N GLN A 192 -22.77 -11.61 -9.33
CA GLN A 192 -23.02 -13.05 -9.16
C GLN A 192 -21.79 -13.90 -9.43
N GLY A 193 -20.99 -13.55 -10.45
CA GLY A 193 -19.77 -14.29 -10.79
C GLY A 193 -18.72 -14.24 -9.69
N THR A 194 -18.60 -13.10 -9.00
CA THR A 194 -17.67 -12.91 -7.89
C THR A 194 -18.02 -13.80 -6.70
N ILE A 195 -19.30 -13.84 -6.31
CA ILE A 195 -19.78 -14.61 -5.14
C ILE A 195 -20.08 -16.08 -5.46
N ALA A 196 -19.99 -16.50 -6.71
CA ALA A 196 -20.18 -17.89 -7.11
C ALA A 196 -19.25 -18.81 -6.31
N VAL A 197 -19.78 -19.95 -5.84
CA VAL A 197 -19.08 -20.88 -4.94
C VAL A 197 -17.75 -21.34 -5.54
N GLU A 198 -17.72 -21.57 -6.86
CA GLU A 198 -16.54 -22.02 -7.60
C GLU A 198 -15.44 -20.94 -7.62
N ASN A 199 -15.84 -19.68 -7.83
CA ASN A 199 -14.92 -18.54 -7.82
C ASN A 199 -14.35 -18.30 -6.42
N VAL A 200 -15.22 -18.32 -5.40
CA VAL A 200 -14.81 -18.17 -4.00
C VAL A 200 -13.89 -19.30 -3.58
N ALA A 201 -14.17 -20.55 -3.95
CA ALA A 201 -13.32 -21.70 -3.67
C ALA A 201 -11.94 -21.58 -4.34
N TYR A 202 -11.89 -21.08 -5.58
CA TYR A 202 -10.62 -20.81 -6.28
C TYR A 202 -9.75 -19.81 -5.51
N TYR A 203 -10.30 -18.64 -5.16
CA TYR A 203 -9.56 -17.62 -4.43
C TYR A 203 -9.21 -18.05 -3.02
N GLN A 204 -10.13 -18.70 -2.29
CA GLN A 204 -9.88 -19.22 -0.95
C GLN A 204 -8.68 -20.18 -0.96
N LYS A 205 -8.66 -21.15 -1.89
CA LYS A 205 -7.56 -22.13 -2.00
C LYS A 205 -6.22 -21.45 -2.25
N ARG A 206 -6.20 -20.44 -3.14
CA ARG A 206 -5.01 -19.64 -3.44
C ARG A 206 -4.53 -18.87 -2.21
N MET A 207 -5.40 -18.06 -1.61
CA MET A 207 -5.06 -17.24 -0.45
C MET A 207 -4.60 -18.12 0.72
N ARG A 208 -5.24 -19.27 0.93
CA ARG A 208 -4.87 -20.23 1.98
C ARG A 208 -3.46 -20.80 1.77
N ALA A 209 -3.10 -21.16 0.54
CA ALA A 209 -1.76 -21.61 0.22
C ALA A 209 -0.71 -20.52 0.49
N SER A 210 -1.03 -19.26 0.17
CA SER A 210 -0.19 -18.11 0.50
C SER A 210 0.00 -17.95 2.01
N VAL A 211 -1.04 -18.05 2.85
CA VAL A 211 -0.91 -17.93 4.32
C VAL A 211 0.14 -18.89 4.89
N LYS A 212 0.12 -20.17 4.49
CA LYS A 212 1.09 -21.17 4.98
C LYS A 212 2.52 -20.81 4.60
N THR A 213 2.71 -20.41 3.34
CA THR A 213 4.02 -20.05 2.79
C THR A 213 4.56 -18.77 3.45
N LEU A 214 3.72 -17.74 3.53
CA LEU A 214 4.09 -16.43 4.09
C LEU A 214 4.42 -16.51 5.58
N ASN A 215 3.62 -17.22 6.39
CA ASN A 215 3.92 -17.39 7.81
C ASN A 215 5.30 -18.04 8.01
N LYS A 216 5.65 -19.04 7.20
CA LYS A 216 6.97 -19.69 7.28
C LYS A 216 8.10 -18.75 6.87
N GLU A 217 7.96 -18.07 5.73
CA GLU A 217 9.02 -17.24 5.18
C GLU A 217 9.24 -15.94 5.97
N ILE A 218 8.16 -15.26 6.36
CA ILE A 218 8.25 -14.02 7.15
C ILE A 218 8.81 -14.31 8.54
N ALA A 219 8.38 -15.40 9.19
CA ALA A 219 9.02 -15.87 10.42
C ALA A 219 10.53 -16.11 10.22
N GLY A 220 10.91 -16.67 9.06
CA GLY A 220 12.30 -16.88 8.67
C GLY A 220 13.12 -15.59 8.61
N TYR A 221 12.55 -14.51 8.07
CA TYR A 221 13.18 -13.18 8.04
C TYR A 221 13.28 -12.55 9.43
N LEU A 222 12.28 -12.76 10.29
CA LEU A 222 12.24 -12.20 11.64
C LEU A 222 13.13 -12.94 12.65
N ARG A 223 13.83 -14.00 12.25
CA ARG A 223 14.81 -14.65 13.12
C ARG A 223 15.96 -13.71 13.42
N GLU A 224 16.44 -13.78 14.66
CA GLU A 224 17.56 -12.99 15.14
C GLU A 224 18.79 -13.18 14.24
N GLY A 225 19.47 -12.08 13.92
CA GLY A 225 20.66 -12.08 13.06
C GLY A 225 20.40 -12.17 11.55
N VAL A 226 19.15 -12.34 11.08
CA VAL A 226 18.84 -12.38 9.64
C VAL A 226 18.74 -10.98 9.04
N LEU A 227 17.98 -10.07 9.66
CA LEU A 227 17.81 -8.68 9.21
C LEU A 227 19.06 -7.84 9.50
N THR A 228 20.16 -8.15 8.81
CA THR A 228 21.37 -7.32 8.78
C THR A 228 21.31 -6.32 7.63
N GLU A 229 22.08 -5.23 7.72
CA GLU A 229 22.17 -4.24 6.65
C GLU A 229 22.50 -4.87 5.30
N GLN A 230 23.52 -5.72 5.25
CA GLN A 230 23.91 -6.41 4.03
C GLN A 230 22.78 -7.29 3.48
N TYR A 231 22.16 -8.11 4.33
CA TYR A 231 21.11 -9.03 3.87
C TYR A 231 19.89 -8.27 3.33
N VAL A 232 19.47 -7.20 4.01
CA VAL A 232 18.34 -6.38 3.57
C VAL A 232 18.64 -5.71 2.24
N LEU A 233 19.79 -5.06 2.08
CA LEU A 233 20.14 -4.37 0.83
C LEU A 233 20.26 -5.32 -0.36
N ASP A 234 20.72 -6.56 -0.12
CA ASP A 234 20.85 -7.57 -1.18
C ASP A 234 19.48 -8.19 -1.58
N ASN A 235 18.49 -8.19 -0.68
CA ASN A 235 17.26 -9.00 -0.84
C ASN A 235 15.93 -8.22 -0.77
N ILE A 236 15.97 -6.90 -0.52
CA ILE A 236 14.76 -6.08 -0.36
C ILE A 236 13.82 -6.16 -1.57
N HIS A 237 14.33 -6.03 -2.79
CA HIS A 237 13.52 -5.99 -4.01
C HIS A 237 13.10 -7.39 -4.49
N SER A 238 13.98 -8.38 -4.38
CA SER A 238 13.79 -9.73 -4.93
C SER A 238 13.01 -10.65 -4.01
N LEU A 239 13.22 -10.55 -2.68
CA LEU A 239 12.64 -11.49 -1.71
C LEU A 239 11.65 -10.82 -0.77
N MET A 240 11.98 -9.67 -0.17
CA MET A 240 11.18 -9.14 0.94
C MET A 240 9.93 -8.38 0.46
N LEU A 241 10.08 -7.40 -0.44
CA LEU A 241 8.94 -6.61 -0.92
C LEU A 241 7.85 -7.46 -1.60
N PRO A 242 8.14 -8.47 -2.44
CA PRO A 242 7.10 -9.34 -2.98
C PRO A 242 6.29 -10.04 -1.90
N LYS A 243 6.92 -10.49 -0.80
CA LYS A 243 6.25 -11.18 0.30
C LYS A 243 5.43 -10.24 1.18
N ILE A 244 5.91 -9.01 1.39
CA ILE A 244 5.14 -7.97 2.08
C ILE A 244 3.87 -7.64 1.28
N ARG A 245 3.97 -7.49 -0.04
CA ARG A 245 2.81 -7.24 -0.90
C ARG A 245 1.79 -8.37 -0.82
N GLU A 246 2.23 -9.60 -1.06
CA GLU A 246 1.37 -10.79 -1.02
C GLU A 246 0.71 -10.94 0.36
N ALA A 247 1.47 -10.74 1.44
CA ALA A 247 0.92 -10.83 2.80
C ALA A 247 -0.20 -9.81 3.05
N ASN A 248 -0.02 -8.56 2.63
CA ASN A 248 -1.06 -7.55 2.82
C ASN A 248 -2.29 -7.79 1.94
N VAL A 249 -2.12 -8.30 0.72
CA VAL A 249 -3.24 -8.70 -0.15
C VAL A 249 -4.05 -9.82 0.50
N VAL A 250 -3.37 -10.86 0.99
CA VAL A 250 -3.99 -12.01 1.66
C VAL A 250 -4.69 -11.59 2.96
N LEU A 251 -4.03 -10.77 3.78
CA LEU A 251 -4.61 -10.23 5.02
C LEU A 251 -5.88 -9.44 4.73
N ARG A 252 -5.84 -8.54 3.74
CA ARG A 252 -7.00 -7.73 3.34
C ARG A 252 -8.16 -8.62 2.93
N TRP A 253 -7.89 -9.61 2.08
CA TRP A 253 -8.93 -10.50 1.59
C TRP A 253 -9.60 -11.28 2.73
N PHE A 254 -8.83 -11.92 3.62
CA PHE A 254 -9.42 -12.68 4.73
C PHE A 254 -10.14 -11.79 5.74
N MET A 255 -9.55 -10.65 6.13
CA MET A 255 -10.18 -9.76 7.12
C MET A 255 -11.54 -9.22 6.65
N LEU A 256 -11.65 -8.85 5.37
CA LEU A 256 -12.91 -8.39 4.79
C LEU A 256 -13.93 -9.51 4.67
N HIS A 257 -13.54 -10.71 4.21
CA HIS A 257 -14.50 -11.76 3.88
C HIS A 257 -14.87 -12.70 5.04
N MET A 258 -14.01 -12.85 6.06
CA MET A 258 -14.32 -13.65 7.25
C MET A 258 -15.16 -12.88 8.28
N THR A 259 -15.17 -11.55 8.22
CA THR A 259 -15.77 -10.73 9.27
C THR A 259 -17.09 -10.16 8.83
N ARG A 260 -18.19 -10.73 9.30
CA ARG A 260 -19.55 -10.26 8.99
C ARG A 260 -20.36 -10.11 10.26
N GLY A 261 -20.96 -8.93 10.43
CA GLY A 261 -21.89 -8.66 11.52
C GLY A 261 -23.08 -9.64 11.50
N PRO A 262 -23.69 -9.96 12.66
CA PRO A 262 -24.79 -10.93 12.75
C PRO A 262 -25.98 -10.63 11.83
N ALA A 263 -26.25 -9.35 11.54
CA ALA A 263 -27.33 -8.98 10.66
C ALA A 263 -27.02 -9.17 9.17
N LEU A 264 -25.79 -8.87 8.74
CA LEU A 264 -25.34 -9.14 7.37
C LEU A 264 -25.37 -10.64 7.04
N ARG A 265 -25.10 -11.50 8.05
CA ARG A 265 -25.25 -12.96 7.90
C ARG A 265 -26.68 -13.34 7.52
N ARG A 266 -27.70 -12.79 8.19
CA ARG A 266 -29.10 -13.10 7.92
C ARG A 266 -29.55 -12.66 6.53
N VAL A 267 -29.11 -11.49 6.07
CA VAL A 267 -29.54 -10.93 4.77
C VAL A 267 -28.91 -11.66 3.58
N ALA A 268 -27.74 -12.28 3.78
CA ALA A 268 -27.03 -13.01 2.73
C ALA A 268 -27.19 -14.54 2.81
N GLU A 269 -28.25 -15.03 3.45
CA GLU A 269 -28.57 -16.46 3.53
C GLU A 269 -28.51 -17.20 2.18
N PRO A 270 -28.96 -16.63 1.04
CA PRO A 270 -28.86 -17.30 -0.26
C PRO A 270 -27.43 -17.65 -0.68
N PHE A 271 -26.44 -16.93 -0.15
CA PHE A 271 -25.03 -17.07 -0.49
C PHE A 271 -24.22 -17.73 0.64
N LYS A 272 -24.89 -18.27 1.66
CA LYS A 272 -24.28 -18.87 2.86
C LYS A 272 -23.13 -19.83 2.54
N LYS A 273 -23.32 -20.72 1.55
CA LYS A 273 -22.29 -21.67 1.11
C LYS A 273 -20.99 -20.98 0.70
N SER A 274 -21.07 -19.87 -0.02
CA SER A 274 -19.87 -19.12 -0.44
C SER A 274 -19.11 -18.56 0.76
N TYR A 275 -19.81 -18.05 1.79
CA TYR A 275 -19.17 -17.58 3.01
C TYR A 275 -18.59 -18.72 3.85
N GLU A 276 -19.29 -19.85 3.94
CA GLU A 276 -18.77 -21.05 4.61
C GLU A 276 -17.47 -21.51 3.95
N VAL A 277 -17.38 -21.46 2.62
CA VAL A 277 -16.14 -21.78 1.89
C VAL A 277 -14.98 -20.87 2.33
N VAL A 278 -15.19 -19.57 2.55
CA VAL A 278 -14.12 -18.66 3.02
C VAL A 278 -13.54 -19.13 4.35
N GLU A 279 -14.38 -19.63 5.25
CA GLU A 279 -13.99 -20.08 6.60
C GLU A 279 -13.42 -21.52 6.60
N THR A 280 -13.45 -22.25 5.48
CA THR A 280 -12.90 -23.62 5.43
C THR A 280 -11.38 -23.65 5.60
N ASP A 281 -10.90 -24.63 6.36
CA ASP A 281 -9.47 -24.96 6.54
C ASP A 281 -8.54 -23.82 6.97
N ILE A 282 -9.07 -22.70 7.46
CA ILE A 282 -8.33 -21.51 7.92
C ILE A 282 -8.76 -21.18 9.36
N ASN A 283 -7.79 -20.90 10.24
CA ASN A 283 -8.08 -20.41 11.59
C ASN A 283 -7.68 -18.92 11.72
N ALA A 284 -8.46 -18.15 12.48
CA ALA A 284 -8.12 -16.80 12.92
C ALA A 284 -6.70 -16.70 13.52
N ASP A 285 -6.22 -17.75 14.21
CA ASP A 285 -4.86 -17.80 14.76
C ASP A 285 -3.76 -17.67 13.69
N GLU A 286 -3.95 -18.30 12.53
CA GLU A 286 -2.99 -18.26 11.42
C GLU A 286 -2.97 -16.89 10.74
N ILE A 287 -4.14 -16.28 10.57
CA ILE A 287 -4.31 -14.93 10.03
C ILE A 287 -3.69 -13.90 10.97
N LEU A 288 -3.92 -14.04 12.29
CA LEU A 288 -3.32 -13.15 13.28
C LEU A 288 -1.81 -13.30 13.36
N THR A 289 -1.30 -14.52 13.26
CA THR A 289 0.15 -14.75 13.20
C THR A 289 0.74 -14.05 11.98
N LEU A 290 0.09 -14.15 10.82
CA LEU A 290 0.52 -13.48 9.59
C LEU A 290 0.47 -11.95 9.75
N LEU A 291 -0.57 -11.41 10.37
CA LEU A 291 -0.71 -9.98 10.64
C LEU A 291 0.45 -9.48 11.51
N LEU A 292 0.70 -10.13 12.64
CA LEU A 292 1.71 -9.72 13.61
C LEU A 292 3.13 -9.81 13.03
N GLN A 293 3.43 -10.89 12.32
CA GLN A 293 4.73 -11.07 11.66
C GLN A 293 4.93 -10.07 10.53
N THR A 294 3.94 -9.87 9.67
CA THR A 294 4.01 -8.89 8.57
C THR A 294 4.19 -7.48 9.12
N ALA A 295 3.39 -7.07 10.11
CA ALA A 295 3.52 -5.76 10.73
C ALA A 295 4.90 -5.55 11.36
N GLN A 296 5.44 -6.57 12.04
CA GLN A 296 6.78 -6.50 12.60
C GLN A 296 7.88 -6.36 11.54
N LEU A 297 7.79 -7.12 10.44
CA LEU A 297 8.76 -7.04 9.36
C LEU A 297 8.74 -5.66 8.70
N GLU A 298 7.55 -5.14 8.41
CA GLU A 298 7.38 -3.79 7.86
C GLU A 298 7.95 -2.72 8.78
N PHE A 299 7.65 -2.80 10.08
CA PHE A 299 8.16 -1.86 11.07
C PHE A 299 9.70 -1.86 11.13
N SER A 300 10.30 -3.05 11.22
CA SER A 300 11.76 -3.22 11.24
C SER A 300 12.40 -2.69 9.95
N LEU A 301 11.86 -3.03 8.78
CA LEU A 301 12.42 -2.58 7.50
C LEU A 301 12.25 -1.07 7.30
N LYS A 302 11.11 -0.48 7.69
CA LYS A 302 10.93 0.98 7.65
C LYS A 302 11.99 1.68 8.49
N ALA A 303 12.21 1.22 9.73
CA ALA A 303 13.23 1.79 10.61
C ALA A 303 14.64 1.68 10.01
N MET A 304 15.01 0.52 9.47
CA MET A 304 16.30 0.33 8.81
C MET A 304 16.47 1.24 7.59
N PHE A 305 15.45 1.35 6.72
CA PHE A 305 15.54 2.19 5.52
C PHE A 305 15.60 3.69 5.83
N VAL A 306 14.90 4.16 6.86
CA VAL A 306 15.04 5.55 7.34
C VAL A 306 16.49 5.81 7.76
N GLN A 307 17.12 4.88 8.48
CA GLN A 307 18.53 4.99 8.85
C GLN A 307 19.45 4.92 7.63
N PHE A 308 19.23 3.97 6.71
CA PHE A 308 20.02 3.80 5.50
C PHE A 308 19.99 5.05 4.62
N LEU A 309 18.83 5.67 4.43
CA LEU A 309 18.70 6.90 3.65
C LEU A 309 19.49 8.06 4.27
N LYS A 310 19.44 8.18 5.60
CA LYS A 310 20.19 9.21 6.33
C LYS A 310 21.71 9.00 6.23
N GLU A 311 22.18 7.76 6.35
CA GLU A 311 23.61 7.42 6.35
C GLU A 311 24.22 7.25 4.95
N LYS A 312 23.39 7.07 3.92
CA LYS A 312 23.78 6.78 2.53
C LYS A 312 24.90 7.70 2.01
N PRO A 313 24.82 9.04 2.11
CA PRO A 313 25.85 9.92 1.54
C PRO A 313 27.22 9.71 2.20
N ALA A 314 27.24 9.64 3.53
CA ALA A 314 28.49 9.48 4.30
C ALA A 314 29.12 8.09 4.10
N LYS A 315 28.31 7.02 4.12
CA LYS A 315 28.79 5.65 3.89
C LYS A 315 29.33 5.44 2.48
N TRP A 316 28.66 6.01 1.47
CA TRP A 316 29.08 5.90 0.07
C TRP A 316 30.39 6.65 -0.17
N GLU A 317 30.52 7.88 0.35
CA GLU A 317 31.75 8.68 0.21
C GLU A 317 32.93 8.01 0.93
N LYS A 318 32.71 7.48 2.16
CA LYS A 318 33.72 6.73 2.89
C LYS A 318 34.20 5.49 2.12
N ALA A 319 33.28 4.73 1.52
CA ALA A 319 33.64 3.56 0.71
C ALA A 319 34.45 3.95 -0.53
N LYS A 320 34.07 5.04 -1.21
CA LYS A 320 34.81 5.61 -2.35
C LYS A 320 36.24 5.98 -1.95
N GLN A 321 36.40 6.75 -0.87
CA GLN A 321 37.71 7.21 -0.39
C GLN A 321 38.62 6.06 0.05
N LEU A 322 38.09 5.07 0.78
CA LEU A 322 38.86 3.90 1.17
C LEU A 322 39.30 3.08 -0.05
N GLY A 323 38.41 2.92 -1.03
CA GLY A 323 38.68 2.21 -2.27
C GLY A 323 39.77 2.88 -3.10
N SER A 324 39.68 4.20 -3.31
CA SER A 324 40.70 4.97 -4.05
C SER A 324 42.03 4.99 -3.31
N THR A 325 42.03 5.19 -1.99
CA THR A 325 43.26 5.18 -1.18
C THR A 325 43.98 3.84 -1.26
N LYS A 326 43.24 2.70 -1.25
CA LYS A 326 43.86 1.37 -1.41
C LYS A 326 44.50 1.22 -2.79
N MET A 327 43.87 1.69 -3.86
CA MET A 327 44.45 1.66 -5.20
C MET A 327 45.66 2.59 -5.33
N GLN A 328 45.61 3.77 -4.71
CA GLN A 328 46.75 4.67 -4.65
C GLN A 328 47.95 4.03 -3.93
N LYS A 329 47.71 3.34 -2.80
CA LYS A 329 48.77 2.60 -2.08
C LYS A 329 49.39 1.50 -2.93
N LEU A 330 48.59 0.77 -3.71
CA LEU A 330 49.12 -0.21 -4.66
C LEU A 330 49.94 0.45 -5.77
N SER A 331 49.49 1.61 -6.28
CA SER A 331 50.26 2.39 -7.25
C SER A 331 51.64 2.77 -6.71
N THR A 332 51.72 3.29 -5.49
CA THR A 332 52.99 3.66 -4.83
C THR A 332 53.87 2.44 -4.56
N TYR A 333 53.28 1.30 -4.18
CA TYR A 333 54.02 0.06 -3.99
C TYR A 333 54.74 -0.39 -5.28
N PHE A 334 54.07 -0.30 -6.44
CA PHE A 334 54.65 -0.67 -7.72
C PHE A 334 55.55 0.41 -8.37
N SER A 335 55.58 1.64 -7.83
CA SER A 335 56.54 2.69 -8.29
C SER A 335 57.97 2.42 -7.81
N GLY A 336 58.12 1.66 -6.72
CA GLY A 336 59.40 1.37 -6.08
C GLY A 336 59.86 2.45 -5.10
N ASP A 337 59.02 3.43 -4.76
CA ASP A 337 59.31 4.47 -3.77
C ASP A 337 58.90 4.07 -2.33
N ASP A 338 58.34 2.86 -2.16
CA ASP A 338 57.96 2.36 -0.84
C ASP A 338 59.21 1.85 -0.10
N VAL A 339 59.42 2.37 1.11
CA VAL A 339 60.65 2.24 1.92
C VAL A 339 60.96 0.78 2.31
N LEU A 340 60.01 -0.14 2.10
CA LEU A 340 60.05 -1.54 2.53
C LEU A 340 60.17 -2.56 1.38
N SER A 341 60.24 -2.12 0.11
CA SER A 341 60.22 -3.03 -1.03
C SER A 341 61.36 -2.78 -2.02
N ASP A 342 62.54 -3.29 -1.70
CA ASP A 342 63.63 -3.39 -2.69
C ASP A 342 63.20 -4.37 -3.81
N ASN A 343 63.12 -3.86 -5.06
CA ASN A 343 62.93 -4.61 -6.31
C ASN A 343 61.49 -4.93 -6.82
N VAL A 344 60.46 -4.14 -6.52
CA VAL A 344 59.08 -4.36 -7.06
C VAL A 344 58.62 -3.23 -8.00
N ARG A 345 59.52 -2.68 -8.82
CA ARG A 345 59.13 -1.62 -9.77
C ARG A 345 58.48 -2.20 -11.03
N VAL A 346 57.19 -1.94 -11.21
CA VAL A 346 56.42 -2.33 -12.40
C VAL A 346 55.59 -1.14 -12.90
N ALA A 347 56.17 -0.31 -13.76
CA ALA A 347 55.58 0.95 -14.25
C ALA A 347 54.17 0.78 -14.87
N GLN A 348 53.90 -0.37 -15.50
CA GLN A 348 52.59 -0.66 -16.07
C GLN A 348 51.52 -0.86 -14.98
N LEU A 349 51.86 -1.53 -13.87
CA LEU A 349 50.94 -1.74 -12.75
C LEU A 349 50.75 -0.45 -11.94
N GLU A 350 51.82 0.32 -11.75
CA GLU A 350 51.77 1.66 -11.16
C GLU A 350 50.72 2.54 -11.88
N SER A 351 50.90 2.77 -13.19
CA SER A 351 49.96 3.57 -13.98
C SER A 351 48.54 2.99 -13.95
N TRP A 352 48.40 1.67 -14.02
CA TRP A 352 47.09 1.03 -14.00
C TRP A 352 46.35 1.23 -12.66
N PHE A 353 47.02 1.06 -11.53
CA PHE A 353 46.39 1.28 -10.21
C PHE A 353 46.10 2.76 -9.96
N SER A 354 46.94 3.68 -10.44
CA SER A 354 46.67 5.12 -10.44
C SER A 354 45.40 5.45 -11.23
N ASP A 355 45.27 4.94 -12.45
CA ASP A 355 44.09 5.12 -13.29
C ASP A 355 42.82 4.59 -12.62
N ILE A 356 42.89 3.42 -11.97
CA ILE A 356 41.75 2.87 -11.23
C ILE A 356 41.39 3.76 -10.03
N SER A 357 42.38 4.29 -9.30
CA SER A 357 42.17 5.22 -8.19
C SER A 357 41.42 6.48 -8.64
N GLU A 358 41.82 7.08 -9.75
CA GLU A 358 41.15 8.26 -10.33
C GLU A 358 39.73 7.93 -10.80
N ARG A 359 39.53 6.77 -11.44
CA ARG A 359 38.21 6.31 -11.86
C ARG A 359 37.27 6.06 -10.68
N ILE A 360 37.77 5.57 -9.55
CA ILE A 360 36.97 5.44 -8.32
C ILE A 360 36.64 6.82 -7.76
N THR A 361 37.61 7.74 -7.72
CA THR A 361 37.43 9.09 -7.16
C THR A 361 36.40 9.92 -7.94
N SER A 362 36.36 9.74 -9.26
CA SER A 362 35.40 10.39 -10.18
C SER A 362 34.02 9.74 -10.23
N LEU A 363 33.75 8.71 -9.42
CA LEU A 363 32.41 8.17 -9.29
C LEU A 363 31.48 9.22 -8.65
N GLU A 364 30.27 9.29 -9.18
CA GLU A 364 29.14 10.04 -8.63
C GLU A 364 27.89 9.16 -8.65
N TYR A 365 26.95 9.39 -7.73
CA TYR A 365 25.73 8.59 -7.63
C TYR A 365 24.46 9.30 -8.14
N ASN A 366 24.59 10.46 -8.78
CA ASN A 366 23.48 11.26 -9.32
C ASN A 366 22.62 10.45 -10.33
N ASP A 367 23.26 9.65 -11.18
CA ASP A 367 22.61 8.64 -12.02
C ASP A 367 22.95 7.24 -11.48
N SER A 368 22.01 6.64 -10.76
CA SER A 368 22.17 5.33 -10.13
C SER A 368 22.52 4.21 -11.13
N THR A 369 22.00 4.29 -12.36
CA THR A 369 22.20 3.25 -13.38
C THR A 369 23.58 3.36 -14.00
N SER A 370 23.98 4.57 -14.40
CA SER A 370 25.32 4.83 -14.94
C SER A 370 26.41 4.55 -13.90
N ALA A 371 26.22 5.00 -12.66
CA ALA A 371 27.13 4.75 -11.56
C ALA A 371 27.32 3.25 -11.30
N SER A 372 26.22 2.49 -11.21
CA SER A 372 26.27 1.04 -11.00
C SER A 372 27.02 0.31 -12.11
N ARG A 373 26.81 0.68 -13.38
CA ARG A 373 27.53 0.10 -14.52
C ARG A 373 29.02 0.42 -14.49
N LYS A 374 29.41 1.66 -14.15
CA LYS A 374 30.83 2.05 -14.01
C LYS A 374 31.51 1.25 -12.91
N ILE A 375 30.86 1.11 -11.75
CA ILE A 375 31.38 0.33 -10.63
C ILE A 375 31.54 -1.15 -11.01
N GLN A 376 30.56 -1.75 -11.68
CA GLN A 376 30.66 -3.14 -12.15
C GLN A 376 31.84 -3.35 -13.12
N LYS A 377 32.10 -2.40 -14.02
CA LYS A 377 33.28 -2.45 -14.90
C LYS A 377 34.59 -2.41 -14.11
N LEU A 378 34.69 -1.56 -13.09
CA LEU A 378 35.86 -1.50 -12.20
C LEU A 378 36.05 -2.80 -11.42
N MET A 379 34.98 -3.37 -10.86
CA MET A 379 35.03 -4.66 -10.17
C MET A 379 35.53 -5.78 -11.07
N LYS A 380 35.09 -5.81 -12.34
CA LYS A 380 35.55 -6.80 -13.33
C LYS A 380 37.01 -6.57 -13.74
N ALA A 381 37.44 -5.32 -13.90
CA ALA A 381 38.83 -5.01 -14.19
C ALA A 381 39.77 -5.46 -13.05
N LEU A 382 39.35 -5.23 -11.80
CA LEU A 382 40.05 -5.69 -10.60
C LEU A 382 40.04 -7.22 -10.44
N GLU A 383 39.01 -7.91 -10.93
CA GLU A 383 38.99 -9.37 -10.96
C GLU A 383 40.00 -9.92 -11.96
N ASN A 384 40.00 -9.40 -13.18
CA ASN A 384 40.91 -9.84 -14.24
C ASN A 384 42.39 -9.60 -13.86
N VAL A 385 42.69 -8.51 -13.14
CA VAL A 385 44.07 -8.19 -12.76
C VAL A 385 44.63 -9.17 -11.71
N GLN A 386 43.78 -9.88 -10.96
CA GLN A 386 44.22 -10.89 -10.00
C GLN A 386 44.82 -12.13 -10.68
N GLU A 387 44.53 -12.37 -11.96
CA GLU A 387 45.06 -13.53 -12.70
C GLU A 387 46.54 -13.38 -13.09
N PHE A 388 47.12 -12.19 -12.96
CA PHE A 388 48.55 -11.98 -13.24
C PHE A 388 49.40 -12.55 -12.10
N HIS A 389 50.38 -13.40 -12.45
CA HIS A 389 51.28 -14.04 -11.48
C HIS A 389 52.00 -13.03 -10.56
N GLN A 390 52.33 -11.83 -11.06
CA GLN A 390 52.99 -10.76 -10.29
C GLN A 390 52.10 -10.21 -9.15
N ILE A 391 50.79 -10.42 -9.25
CA ILE A 391 49.79 -9.99 -8.27
C ILE A 391 49.41 -11.17 -7.37
N ASP A 392 49.14 -12.34 -7.96
CA ASP A 392 48.75 -13.55 -7.21
C ASP A 392 49.83 -14.00 -6.22
N SER A 393 51.10 -13.76 -6.53
CA SER A 393 52.23 -14.08 -5.65
C SER A 393 52.34 -13.19 -4.40
N ASN A 394 51.65 -12.05 -4.33
CA ASN A 394 51.68 -11.15 -3.17
C ASN A 394 50.31 -11.08 -2.48
N LEU A 395 50.20 -11.78 -1.35
CA LEU A 395 48.97 -11.85 -0.56
C LEU A 395 48.42 -10.48 -0.13
N GLN A 396 49.29 -9.50 0.17
CA GLN A 396 48.86 -8.16 0.57
C GLN A 396 48.22 -7.41 -0.60
N VAL A 397 48.79 -7.53 -1.80
CA VAL A 397 48.24 -6.93 -3.03
C VAL A 397 46.89 -7.56 -3.35
N VAL A 398 46.80 -8.90 -3.28
CA VAL A 398 45.53 -9.63 -3.46
C VAL A 398 44.47 -9.14 -2.47
N GLN A 399 44.83 -8.99 -1.19
CA GLN A 399 43.91 -8.50 -0.16
C GLN A 399 43.41 -7.08 -0.47
N PHE A 400 44.28 -6.16 -0.89
CA PHE A 400 43.87 -4.80 -1.25
C PHE A 400 42.90 -4.79 -2.44
N ILE A 401 43.13 -5.64 -3.44
CA ILE A 401 42.23 -5.77 -4.58
C ILE A 401 40.87 -6.33 -4.13
N GLN A 402 40.86 -7.38 -3.31
CA GLN A 402 39.63 -7.98 -2.78
C GLN A 402 38.83 -6.97 -1.93
N ASP A 403 39.50 -6.27 -1.02
CA ASP A 403 38.89 -5.22 -0.19
C ASP A 403 38.26 -4.12 -1.05
N THR A 404 38.98 -3.65 -2.08
CA THR A 404 38.45 -2.63 -2.99
C THR A 404 37.25 -3.15 -3.77
N ARG A 405 37.25 -4.41 -4.25
CA ARG A 405 36.07 -5.02 -4.87
C ARG A 405 34.88 -5.09 -3.90
N GLN A 406 35.11 -5.38 -2.62
CA GLN A 406 34.06 -5.37 -1.59
C GLN A 406 33.51 -3.96 -1.34
N LEU A 407 34.37 -2.94 -1.25
CA LEU A 407 33.96 -1.54 -1.10
C LEU A 407 33.14 -1.07 -2.31
N LEU A 408 33.55 -1.41 -3.52
CA LEU A 408 32.80 -1.13 -4.75
C LEU A 408 31.42 -1.84 -4.74
N ARG A 409 31.35 -3.09 -4.29
CA ARG A 409 30.08 -3.79 -4.11
C ARG A 409 29.17 -3.10 -3.08
N GLN A 410 29.74 -2.62 -1.97
CA GLN A 410 28.98 -1.83 -0.99
C GLN A 410 28.46 -0.52 -1.59
N MET A 411 29.25 0.16 -2.43
CA MET A 411 28.80 1.37 -3.12
C MET A 411 27.58 1.11 -4.02
N ILE A 412 27.52 -0.03 -4.72
CA ILE A 412 26.32 -0.44 -5.49
C ILE A 412 25.12 -0.63 -4.56
N ARG A 413 25.29 -1.31 -3.42
CA ARG A 413 24.21 -1.49 -2.44
C ARG A 413 23.66 -0.15 -1.95
N TYR A 414 24.53 0.80 -1.64
CA TYR A 414 24.11 2.11 -1.18
C TYR A 414 23.38 2.92 -2.26
N ILE A 415 23.79 2.80 -3.52
CA ILE A 415 23.09 3.43 -4.66
C ILE A 415 21.63 2.97 -4.69
N ASN A 416 21.38 1.67 -4.46
CA ASN A 416 20.06 1.04 -4.47
C ASN A 416 19.19 1.37 -3.23
N ILE A 417 19.69 2.12 -2.25
CA ILE A 417 18.85 2.64 -1.17
C ILE A 417 17.97 3.76 -1.74
N GLU A 418 16.68 3.45 -1.92
CA GLU A 418 15.69 4.36 -2.49
C GLU A 418 14.56 4.64 -1.50
N TYR A 419 14.10 5.90 -1.45
CA TYR A 419 12.92 6.31 -0.69
C TYR A 419 11.65 5.56 -1.12
N LYS A 420 11.63 5.12 -2.38
CA LYS A 420 10.57 4.33 -2.98
C LYS A 420 10.24 3.04 -2.23
N VAL A 421 11.22 2.41 -1.59
CA VAL A 421 10.99 1.23 -0.74
C VAL A 421 10.06 1.59 0.42
N LEU A 422 10.30 2.73 1.08
CA LEU A 422 9.45 3.22 2.18
C LEU A 422 8.04 3.53 1.69
N ILE A 423 7.92 4.19 0.52
CA ILE A 423 6.62 4.44 -0.11
C ILE A 423 5.88 3.13 -0.33
N THR A 424 6.49 2.14 -0.98
CA THR A 424 5.85 0.85 -1.22
C THR A 424 5.40 0.19 0.08
N ILE A 425 6.25 0.09 1.11
CA ILE A 425 5.88 -0.54 2.39
C ILE A 425 4.75 0.25 3.08
N GLY A 426 4.75 1.58 3.01
CA GLY A 426 3.67 2.43 3.50
C GLY A 426 2.35 2.14 2.79
N THR A 427 2.36 2.22 1.46
CA THR A 427 1.18 2.07 0.61
C THR A 427 0.57 0.67 0.69
N VAL A 428 1.37 -0.39 0.58
CA VAL A 428 0.84 -1.76 0.63
C VAL A 428 0.55 -2.22 2.04
N GLY A 429 1.16 -1.55 3.03
CA GLY A 429 0.96 -1.82 4.44
C GLY A 429 -0.27 -1.16 5.04
N ASP A 430 -1.10 -0.45 4.27
CA ASP A 430 -2.32 0.17 4.80
C ASP A 430 -3.27 -0.87 5.40
N LEU A 431 -3.70 -0.64 6.64
CA LEU A 431 -4.64 -1.50 7.37
C LEU A 431 -5.92 -0.74 7.75
N SER A 432 -6.16 0.42 7.16
CA SER A 432 -7.34 1.27 7.43
C SER A 432 -8.66 0.50 7.28
N TYR A 433 -8.73 -0.46 6.36
CA TYR A 433 -9.90 -1.30 6.10
C TYR A 433 -10.32 -2.19 7.27
N ALA A 434 -9.42 -2.48 8.22
CA ALA A 434 -9.70 -3.36 9.35
C ALA A 434 -10.11 -2.59 10.62
N TRP A 435 -10.10 -1.26 10.59
CA TRP A 435 -10.25 -0.46 11.79
C TRP A 435 -11.59 -0.70 12.53
N GLU A 436 -12.73 -0.62 11.85
CA GLU A 436 -14.04 -0.84 12.50
C GLU A 436 -14.19 -2.29 12.97
N LEU A 437 -13.66 -3.25 12.19
CA LEU A 437 -13.65 -4.67 12.55
C LEU A 437 -12.94 -4.90 13.89
N MET A 438 -11.78 -4.29 14.08
CA MET A 438 -11.00 -4.45 15.33
C MET A 438 -11.56 -3.59 16.48
N SER A 439 -11.89 -2.32 16.22
CA SER A 439 -12.24 -1.35 17.25
C SER A 439 -13.70 -1.48 17.72
N SER A 440 -14.65 -1.46 16.79
CA SER A 440 -16.08 -1.45 17.11
C SER A 440 -16.64 -2.85 17.32
N PHE A 441 -16.24 -3.80 16.48
CA PHE A 441 -16.74 -5.18 16.53
C PHE A 441 -15.88 -6.11 17.40
N GLY A 442 -14.73 -5.63 17.88
CA GLY A 442 -13.82 -6.42 18.71
C GLY A 442 -13.28 -7.67 18.02
N CYS A 443 -13.33 -7.73 16.69
CA CYS A 443 -12.87 -8.90 15.95
C CYS A 443 -11.37 -9.08 16.16
N PHE A 444 -10.96 -10.33 16.40
CA PHE A 444 -9.59 -10.72 16.72
C PHE A 444 -9.03 -10.19 18.06
N VAL A 445 -9.70 -9.25 18.74
CA VAL A 445 -9.22 -8.68 20.01
C VAL A 445 -9.11 -9.74 21.11
N PRO A 446 -10.12 -10.61 21.36
CA PRO A 446 -10.00 -11.68 22.34
C PRO A 446 -8.86 -12.66 22.02
N GLU A 447 -8.70 -13.04 20.76
CA GLU A 447 -7.66 -13.94 20.29
C GLU A 447 -6.27 -13.35 20.47
N ILE A 448 -6.10 -12.06 20.16
CA ILE A 448 -4.88 -11.30 20.40
C ILE A 448 -4.55 -11.29 21.90
N GLN A 449 -5.51 -10.93 22.75
CA GLN A 449 -5.32 -10.90 24.20
C GLN A 449 -4.91 -12.28 24.74
N ASN A 450 -5.54 -13.34 24.24
CA ASN A 450 -5.21 -14.72 24.61
C ASN A 450 -3.81 -15.13 24.14
N LYS A 451 -3.40 -14.74 22.92
CA LYS A 451 -2.03 -14.96 22.42
C LYS A 451 -0.99 -14.27 23.29
N ILE A 452 -1.20 -13.00 23.65
CA ILE A 452 -0.26 -12.23 24.49
C ILE A 452 -0.13 -12.86 25.88
N LYS A 453 -1.25 -13.28 26.49
CA LYS A 453 -1.24 -13.97 27.80
C LYS A 453 -0.40 -15.26 27.77
N ARG A 454 -0.44 -16.00 26.65
CA ARG A 454 0.33 -17.24 26.46
C ARG A 454 1.80 -16.97 26.12
N ASN A 455 2.08 -15.92 25.35
CA ASN A 455 3.43 -15.54 24.97
C ASN A 455 3.60 -14.00 25.02
N PRO A 456 4.09 -13.46 26.14
CA PRO A 456 4.28 -12.03 26.32
C PRO A 456 5.21 -11.36 25.30
N HIS A 457 6.14 -12.12 24.68
CA HIS A 457 7.04 -11.57 23.65
C HIS A 457 6.29 -11.07 22.41
N LEU A 458 5.07 -11.57 22.16
CA LEU A 458 4.20 -11.09 21.07
C LEU A 458 3.78 -9.63 21.26
N ALA A 459 3.91 -9.06 22.47
CA ALA A 459 3.64 -7.64 22.71
C ALA A 459 4.50 -6.70 21.85
N ILE A 460 5.72 -7.11 21.47
CA ILE A 460 6.57 -6.33 20.58
C ILE A 460 5.95 -6.24 19.18
N GLN A 461 5.45 -7.36 18.65
CA GLN A 461 4.78 -7.40 17.35
C GLN A 461 3.45 -6.64 17.37
N MET A 462 2.77 -6.62 18.51
CA MET A 462 1.55 -5.82 18.70
C MET A 462 1.78 -4.32 18.55
N ARG A 463 2.89 -3.79 19.09
CA ARG A 463 3.25 -2.39 18.86
C ARG A 463 3.29 -2.08 17.36
N SER A 464 3.94 -2.95 16.59
CA SER A 464 4.06 -2.82 15.14
C SER A 464 2.68 -2.90 14.44
N ALA A 465 1.79 -3.78 14.90
CA ALA A 465 0.42 -3.86 14.42
C ALA A 465 -0.41 -2.60 14.73
N PHE A 466 -0.25 -1.99 15.90
CA PHE A 466 -0.91 -0.72 16.23
C PHE A 466 -0.41 0.44 15.38
N VAL A 467 0.90 0.53 15.13
CA VAL A 467 1.47 1.51 14.19
C VAL A 467 0.89 1.30 12.79
N LYS A 468 0.75 0.06 12.35
CA LYS A 468 0.13 -0.29 11.07
C LYS A 468 -1.35 0.14 11.02
N LEU A 469 -2.12 -0.05 12.10
CA LEU A 469 -3.52 0.41 12.18
C LEU A 469 -3.64 1.94 12.13
N ALA A 470 -2.66 2.67 12.66
CA ALA A 470 -2.65 4.13 12.62
C ALA A 470 -2.57 4.71 11.20
N SER A 471 -2.27 3.88 10.17
CA SER A 471 -2.22 4.30 8.76
C SER A 471 -3.51 4.97 8.28
N MET A 472 -4.66 4.68 8.92
CA MET A 472 -5.95 5.27 8.55
C MET A 472 -5.93 6.82 8.59
N LEU A 473 -5.08 7.43 9.44
CA LEU A 473 -5.04 8.87 9.60
C LEU A 473 -4.09 9.55 8.60
N GLU A 474 -3.21 8.80 7.93
CA GLU A 474 -2.17 9.37 7.07
C GLU A 474 -2.75 10.16 5.89
N LEU A 475 -3.69 9.59 5.14
CA LEU A 475 -4.27 10.26 3.97
C LEU A 475 -5.10 11.51 4.36
N PRO A 476 -6.04 11.45 5.33
CA PRO A 476 -6.75 12.64 5.77
C PRO A 476 -5.82 13.74 6.30
N CYS A 477 -4.83 13.39 7.13
CA CYS A 477 -3.87 14.37 7.63
C CYS A 477 -3.08 15.01 6.47
N SER A 478 -2.62 14.21 5.51
CA SER A 478 -1.95 14.74 4.32
C SER A 478 -2.82 15.70 3.52
N ARG A 479 -4.13 15.43 3.39
CA ARG A 479 -5.07 16.35 2.72
C ARG A 479 -5.28 17.64 3.50
N ILE A 480 -5.33 17.58 4.83
CA ILE A 480 -5.39 18.77 5.69
C ILE A 480 -4.13 19.62 5.53
N ASP A 481 -2.96 18.99 5.53
CA ASP A 481 -1.68 19.68 5.34
C ASP A 481 -1.59 20.32 3.95
N GLN A 482 -2.03 19.62 2.89
CA GLN A 482 -2.10 20.17 1.53
C GLN A 482 -3.04 21.36 1.42
N ALA A 483 -4.19 21.30 2.10
CA ALA A 483 -5.14 22.42 2.12
C ALA A 483 -4.54 23.64 2.85
N ALA A 484 -3.83 23.42 3.97
CA ALA A 484 -3.16 24.49 4.71
C ALA A 484 -2.04 25.15 3.90
N GLN A 485 -1.21 24.36 3.21
CA GLN A 485 -0.13 24.87 2.36
C GLN A 485 -0.62 25.70 1.17
N ASN A 486 -1.82 25.40 0.65
CA ASN A 486 -2.42 26.14 -0.47
C ASN A 486 -3.32 27.30 -0.03
N GLY A 487 -3.61 27.45 1.27
CA GLY A 487 -4.45 28.51 1.83
C GLY A 487 -3.73 29.82 2.13
N ASP A 488 -2.38 29.81 2.11
CA ASP A 488 -1.52 30.99 2.31
C ASP A 488 -1.03 31.62 0.98
N ALA A 489 -1.67 31.29 -0.16
CA ALA A 489 -1.35 31.81 -1.50
C ALA A 489 -2.40 32.79 -2.05
#